data_AF-A0A922K712-F1
#
_entry.id   AF-A0A922K712-F1
#
_cell.length_a   1.000
_cell.length_b   1.000
_cell.length_c   1.000
_cell.angle_alpha   90.00
_cell.angle_beta   90.00
_cell.angle_gamma   90.00
#
_symmetry.space_group_name_H-M   'P 1'
#
loop_
_entity.id
_entity.type
_entity.pdbx_description
1 polymer ?
#
loop_
_entity_poly.entity_id
_entity_poly.type
_entity_poly.pdbx_seq_one_letter_code
_entity_poly.pdbx_strand_id
1 'polypeptide(L)'
;MSFCLRLTPRGSTLAGPITANRLPITPPHFRFIRAVAAGSDMAASSVRVAAAQMTSINDLATNFATCSLLVKEAALAGAKLLCLPESFSYVGAKDGDSVKIAEPLDGPIMQKYCSLARESSIWLSLGGFQEKGPDDEHLCNTHVVIDDAGNIRSTYRKIHLFDVNIPGGRVYKESSFTEAGKDVVAVDSPIGRLGLTVCYDLRFPELYQQLRFQHDAQVLLVPSAFTKVTGQAHWEILLRARAIETQCYVVAATQAGMNNDKRESYGDSIIIDPWGTVVGRLPDRLSTGIAIAEIDFSLIDSVRAKMPIAMQRKPIDFWKPASL
;
A
#
# COMPACT_ATOMS: atom_id res chain seq x y z
N MET A 1 -39.71 -16.21 -52.36
CA MET A 1 -39.46 -15.00 -53.19
C MET A 1 -38.10 -14.48 -52.76
N SER A 2 -36.96 -14.78 -53.39
CA SER A 2 -36.66 -14.85 -54.83
C SER A 2 -36.93 -13.53 -55.54
N PHE A 3 -35.88 -12.74 -55.74
CA PHE A 3 -35.69 -11.93 -56.95
C PHE A 3 -34.20 -11.82 -57.27
N CYS A 4 -33.86 -12.10 -58.54
CA CYS A 4 -32.51 -12.11 -59.07
C CYS A 4 -32.56 -11.71 -60.55
N LEU A 5 -31.84 -10.66 -60.94
CA LEU A 5 -31.53 -10.27 -62.32
C LEU A 5 -30.34 -9.29 -62.29
N ARG A 6 -29.36 -9.22 -63.20
CA ARG A 6 -28.73 -10.08 -64.24
C ARG A 6 -27.63 -9.16 -64.88
N LEU A 7 -26.37 -9.59 -65.04
CA LEU A 7 -25.67 -9.98 -66.30
C LEU A 7 -25.49 -8.88 -67.40
N THR A 8 -24.32 -8.57 -68.01
CA THR A 8 -22.91 -9.01 -67.71
C THR A 8 -21.76 -8.01 -68.07
N PRO A 9 -21.06 -7.99 -69.25
CA PRO A 9 -19.57 -8.01 -69.19
C PRO A 9 -18.72 -7.18 -70.18
N ARG A 10 -17.40 -7.11 -69.91
CA ARG A 10 -16.19 -7.30 -70.78
C ARG A 10 -14.95 -7.09 -69.86
N GLY A 11 -14.03 -8.05 -69.66
CA GLY A 11 -12.93 -8.48 -70.57
C GLY A 11 -11.66 -7.65 -70.30
N SER A 12 -10.43 -8.16 -70.12
CA SER A 12 -9.86 -9.52 -70.28
C SER A 12 -8.47 -9.68 -69.61
N THR A 13 -8.19 -10.84 -69.01
CA THR A 13 -6.89 -11.58 -68.86
C THR A 13 -5.54 -10.85 -68.74
N LEU A 14 -4.74 -11.21 -67.72
CA LEU A 14 -3.56 -12.12 -67.86
C LEU A 14 -2.96 -12.51 -66.48
N ALA A 15 -2.04 -13.50 -66.47
CA ALA A 15 -1.68 -14.30 -65.29
C ALA A 15 -0.24 -14.08 -64.75
N GLY A 16 0.01 -14.51 -63.51
CA GLY A 16 1.36 -14.67 -62.95
C GLY A 16 1.39 -14.77 -61.40
N PRO A 17 1.81 -15.90 -60.81
CA PRO A 17 1.97 -16.03 -59.36
C PRO A 17 3.37 -15.60 -58.88
N ILE A 18 3.45 -14.75 -57.86
CA ILE A 18 4.72 -14.38 -57.21
C ILE A 18 4.92 -15.24 -55.96
N THR A 19 5.95 -16.08 -55.98
CA THR A 19 6.46 -16.81 -54.82
C THR A 19 7.26 -15.87 -53.91
N ALA A 20 6.81 -15.70 -52.66
CA ALA A 20 7.58 -14.98 -51.63
C ALA A 20 8.34 -15.98 -50.73
N ASN A 21 9.67 -15.84 -50.67
CA ASN A 21 10.55 -16.69 -49.87
C ASN A 21 10.27 -16.57 -48.36
N ARG A 22 10.26 -17.70 -47.65
CA ARG A 22 10.40 -17.73 -46.19
C ARG A 22 11.87 -17.63 -45.82
N LEU A 23 12.24 -16.61 -45.04
CA LEU A 23 13.51 -16.58 -44.32
C LEU A 23 13.32 -17.20 -42.92
N PRO A 24 14.22 -18.11 -42.47
CA PRO A 24 14.16 -18.65 -41.11
C PRO A 24 14.73 -17.64 -40.11
N ILE A 25 13.99 -17.36 -39.05
CA ILE A 25 14.44 -16.52 -37.92
C ILE A 25 15.14 -17.44 -36.90
N THR A 26 16.45 -17.32 -36.77
CA THR A 26 17.23 -17.97 -35.69
C THR A 26 17.17 -17.16 -34.40
N PRO A 27 16.95 -17.78 -33.22
CA PRO A 27 16.98 -17.07 -31.94
C PRO A 27 18.42 -16.67 -31.53
N PRO A 28 18.61 -15.62 -30.72
CA PRO A 28 19.93 -15.16 -30.33
C PRO A 28 20.59 -16.11 -29.30
N HIS A 29 21.89 -16.35 -29.47
CA HIS A 29 22.70 -17.11 -28.52
C HIS A 29 22.97 -16.31 -27.23
N PHE A 30 22.36 -16.71 -26.11
CA PHE A 30 22.82 -16.25 -24.79
C PHE A 30 24.13 -16.97 -24.42
N ARG A 31 25.24 -16.22 -24.39
CA ARG A 31 26.51 -16.69 -23.83
C ARG A 31 26.45 -16.65 -22.31
N PHE A 32 26.46 -17.81 -21.66
CA PHE A 32 26.73 -17.91 -20.23
C PHE A 32 28.20 -17.54 -19.95
N ILE A 33 28.45 -16.39 -19.33
CA ILE A 33 29.73 -16.06 -18.73
C ILE A 33 29.69 -16.51 -17.28
N ARG A 34 30.51 -17.52 -16.95
CA ARG A 34 30.65 -18.05 -15.58
C ARG A 34 31.67 -17.20 -14.83
N ALA A 35 31.21 -16.22 -14.05
CA ALA A 35 32.07 -15.48 -13.14
C ALA A 35 32.47 -16.34 -11.94
N VAL A 36 33.76 -16.36 -11.61
CA VAL A 36 34.32 -17.08 -10.45
C VAL A 36 34.14 -16.23 -9.20
N ALA A 37 33.84 -16.86 -8.07
CA ALA A 37 33.66 -16.18 -6.79
C ALA A 37 34.95 -15.47 -6.34
N ALA A 38 34.83 -14.20 -5.99
CA ALA A 38 35.75 -13.48 -5.13
C ALA A 38 34.97 -13.06 -3.89
N GLY A 39 35.49 -13.36 -2.69
CA GLY A 39 34.89 -12.92 -1.45
C GLY A 39 35.03 -11.40 -1.31
N SER A 40 33.91 -10.72 -1.11
CA SER A 40 33.83 -9.33 -0.68
C SER A 40 32.81 -9.25 0.44
N ASP A 41 33.10 -8.47 1.49
CA ASP A 41 32.22 -8.30 2.64
C ASP A 41 30.77 -8.05 2.21
N MET A 42 29.85 -8.87 2.74
CA MET A 42 28.42 -8.54 2.72
C MET A 42 28.17 -7.39 3.71
N ALA A 43 28.55 -6.18 3.28
CA ALA A 43 28.03 -4.95 3.88
C ALA A 43 26.49 -5.04 3.85
N ALA A 44 25.87 -4.81 4.99
CA ALA A 44 24.48 -5.20 5.23
C ALA A 44 23.53 -4.67 4.14
N SER A 45 22.84 -5.58 3.45
CA SER A 45 21.74 -5.28 2.54
C SER A 45 20.44 -4.94 3.29
N SER A 46 20.56 -4.36 4.48
CA SER A 46 19.43 -4.01 5.33
C SER A 46 19.18 -2.52 5.31
N VAL A 47 17.90 -2.14 5.29
CA VAL A 47 17.48 -0.74 5.33
C VAL A 47 16.46 -0.54 6.42
N ARG A 48 16.71 0.44 7.29
CA ARG A 48 15.86 0.73 8.44
C ARG A 48 14.56 1.42 8.02
N VAL A 49 13.45 0.95 8.57
CA VAL A 49 12.10 1.54 8.44
C VAL A 49 11.51 1.82 9.83
N ALA A 50 10.62 2.80 9.90
CA ALA A 50 9.86 3.11 11.11
C ALA A 50 8.33 3.10 10.85
N ALA A 51 7.56 2.69 11.84
CA ALA A 51 6.10 2.78 11.90
C ALA A 51 5.69 3.63 13.11
N ALA A 52 5.01 4.75 12.86
CA ALA A 52 4.57 5.68 13.90
C ALA A 52 3.29 5.23 14.60
N GLN A 53 3.20 5.58 15.88
CA GLN A 53 1.98 5.57 16.67
C GLN A 53 1.72 6.96 17.24
N MET A 54 0.47 7.40 17.17
CA MET A 54 0.03 8.69 17.73
C MET A 54 -1.47 8.69 18.00
N THR A 55 -1.95 9.74 18.66
CA THR A 55 -3.37 10.01 18.88
C THR A 55 -3.73 11.33 18.19
N SER A 56 -4.14 11.28 16.93
CA SER A 56 -4.62 12.47 16.21
C SER A 56 -5.96 12.93 16.78
N ILE A 57 -6.10 14.25 16.96
CA ILE A 57 -7.32 14.92 17.45
C ILE A 57 -7.89 15.88 16.40
N ASN A 58 -8.85 16.71 16.77
CA ASN A 58 -9.49 17.70 15.91
C ASN A 58 -8.70 19.03 15.79
N ASP A 59 -7.37 19.00 15.92
CA ASP A 59 -6.48 20.15 15.77
C ASP A 59 -5.28 19.84 14.85
N LEU A 60 -5.22 20.52 13.70
CA LEU A 60 -4.19 20.31 12.68
C LEU A 60 -2.77 20.65 13.18
N ALA A 61 -2.63 21.66 14.05
CA ALA A 61 -1.33 22.16 14.47
C ALA A 61 -0.66 21.20 15.47
N THR A 62 -1.42 20.71 16.44
CA THR A 62 -1.00 19.70 17.44
C THR A 62 -0.64 18.39 16.75
N ASN A 63 -1.49 17.91 15.84
CA ASN A 63 -1.22 16.70 15.07
C ASN A 63 0.05 16.84 14.21
N PHE A 64 0.24 17.99 13.53
CA PHE A 64 1.46 18.27 12.77
C PHE A 64 2.71 18.34 13.66
N ALA A 65 2.62 18.96 14.84
CA ALA A 65 3.73 19.00 15.79
C ALA A 65 4.15 17.59 16.24
N THR A 66 3.19 16.72 16.56
CA THR A 66 3.44 15.30 16.87
C THR A 66 4.06 14.58 15.68
N CYS A 67 3.54 14.76 14.47
CA CYS A 67 4.15 14.17 13.26
C CYS A 67 5.59 14.65 13.06
N SER A 68 5.88 15.94 13.25
CA SER A 68 7.22 16.52 13.10
C SER A 68 8.22 15.93 14.10
N LEU A 69 7.79 15.69 15.34
CA LEU A 69 8.61 15.00 16.35
C LEU A 69 8.93 13.56 15.92
N LEU A 70 7.92 12.79 15.51
CA LEU A 70 8.08 11.39 15.09
C LEU A 70 8.94 11.24 13.82
N VAL A 71 8.82 12.17 12.86
CA VAL A 71 9.67 12.23 11.67
C VAL A 71 11.14 12.47 12.05
N LYS A 72 11.40 13.42 12.96
CA LYS A 72 12.75 13.72 13.44
C LYS A 72 13.34 12.55 14.24
N GLU A 73 12.54 11.89 15.07
CA GLU A 73 12.94 10.69 15.80
C GLU A 73 13.32 9.56 14.84
N ALA A 74 12.52 9.32 13.80
CA ALA A 74 12.80 8.30 12.78
C ALA A 74 14.07 8.61 11.97
N ALA A 75 14.26 9.87 11.58
CA ALA A 75 15.46 10.33 10.88
C ALA A 75 16.73 10.20 11.75
N LEU A 76 16.65 10.59 13.03
CA LEU A 76 17.74 10.42 14.01
C LEU A 76 18.05 8.94 14.26
N ALA A 77 17.04 8.07 14.25
CA ALA A 77 17.20 6.63 14.33
C ALA A 77 17.77 6.00 13.04
N GLY A 78 17.94 6.77 11.96
CA GLY A 78 18.49 6.32 10.68
C GLY A 78 17.50 5.61 9.76
N ALA A 79 16.19 5.70 10.03
CA ALA A 79 15.17 5.15 9.13
C ALA A 79 15.19 5.89 7.79
N LYS A 80 15.00 5.16 6.69
CA LYS A 80 14.87 5.74 5.34
C LYS A 80 13.44 6.09 4.97
N LEU A 81 12.46 5.48 5.64
CA LEU A 81 11.05 5.77 5.50
C LEU A 81 10.35 5.71 6.87
N LEU A 82 9.48 6.69 7.14
CA LEU A 82 8.51 6.65 8.23
C LEU A 82 7.09 6.45 7.68
N CYS A 83 6.40 5.42 8.16
CA CYS A 83 4.96 5.25 7.97
C CYS A 83 4.21 6.00 9.10
N LEU A 84 3.39 6.99 8.74
CA LEU A 84 2.43 7.66 9.61
C LEU A 84 1.05 6.99 9.46
N PRO A 85 0.20 6.98 10.49
CA PRO A 85 -1.07 6.26 10.49
C PRO A 85 -2.15 6.86 9.58
N GLU A 86 -3.27 6.15 9.43
CA GLU A 86 -4.51 6.70 8.87
C GLU A 86 -4.97 7.91 9.71
N SER A 87 -5.53 8.94 9.06
CA SER A 87 -6.02 10.16 9.75
C SER A 87 -4.95 10.91 10.57
N PHE A 88 -3.65 10.73 10.27
CA PHE A 88 -2.53 11.37 10.99
C PHE A 88 -2.71 12.89 11.15
N SER A 89 -3.19 13.57 10.11
CA SER A 89 -3.40 15.02 10.06
C SER A 89 -4.58 15.50 10.92
N TYR A 90 -5.70 14.76 10.96
CA TYR A 90 -6.94 15.21 11.59
C TYR A 90 -7.89 14.06 11.94
N VAL A 91 -8.48 14.10 13.14
CA VAL A 91 -9.65 13.29 13.50
C VAL A 91 -10.75 14.20 14.04
N GLY A 92 -11.84 14.34 13.29
CA GLY A 92 -12.97 15.19 13.65
C GLY A 92 -13.67 14.77 14.95
N ALA A 93 -14.37 15.72 15.58
CA ALA A 93 -15.19 15.47 16.77
C ALA A 93 -16.53 14.81 16.41
N LYS A 94 -17.01 15.03 15.17
CA LYS A 94 -18.18 14.41 14.57
C LYS A 94 -17.82 13.76 13.24
N ASP A 95 -18.63 12.82 12.81
CA ASP A 95 -18.51 12.21 11.48
C ASP A 95 -18.74 13.30 10.40
N GLY A 96 -17.98 13.24 9.31
CA GLY A 96 -17.98 14.28 8.27
C GLY A 96 -17.21 15.58 8.59
N ASP A 97 -16.77 15.84 9.83
CA ASP A 97 -15.98 17.05 10.14
C ASP A 97 -14.69 17.15 9.31
N SER A 98 -14.09 16.00 8.96
CA SER A 98 -12.88 15.91 8.13
C SER A 98 -13.04 16.50 6.72
N VAL A 99 -14.26 16.58 6.18
CA VAL A 99 -14.52 17.17 4.85
C VAL A 99 -14.21 18.67 4.86
N LYS A 100 -14.43 19.35 5.99
CA LYS A 100 -14.23 20.80 6.16
C LYS A 100 -12.76 21.22 6.14
N ILE A 101 -11.84 20.28 6.32
CA ILE A 101 -10.39 20.51 6.28
C ILE A 101 -9.73 19.80 5.09
N ALA A 102 -10.52 19.17 4.20
CA ALA A 102 -10.01 18.47 3.04
C ALA A 102 -9.48 19.47 2.00
N GLU A 103 -8.30 19.19 1.46
CA GLU A 103 -7.62 20.06 0.49
C GLU A 103 -7.01 19.26 -0.66
N PRO A 104 -6.74 19.86 -1.83
CA PRO A 104 -5.97 19.20 -2.87
C PRO A 104 -4.53 18.92 -2.42
N LEU A 105 -3.84 18.00 -3.11
CA LEU A 105 -2.49 17.54 -2.74
C LEU A 105 -1.38 18.58 -2.95
N ASP A 106 -1.65 19.69 -3.63
CA ASP A 106 -0.78 20.86 -3.71
C ASP A 106 -1.07 21.89 -2.60
N GLY A 107 -2.06 21.62 -1.73
CA GLY A 107 -2.54 22.48 -0.66
C GLY A 107 -1.59 22.68 0.53
N PRO A 108 -1.87 23.70 1.38
CA PRO A 108 -0.96 24.16 2.42
C PRO A 108 -0.72 23.17 3.58
N ILE A 109 -1.60 22.20 3.84
CA ILE A 109 -1.32 21.12 4.80
C ILE A 109 -0.34 20.14 4.17
N MET A 110 -0.57 19.69 2.93
CA MET A 110 0.33 18.75 2.25
C MET A 110 1.73 19.34 2.03
N GLN A 111 1.83 20.60 1.63
CA GLN A 111 3.13 21.29 1.45
C GLN A 111 3.98 21.35 2.73
N LYS A 112 3.37 21.35 3.93
CA LYS A 112 4.11 21.24 5.20
C LYS A 112 4.75 19.87 5.36
N TYR A 113 4.08 18.79 4.95
CA TYR A 113 4.65 17.44 5.00
C TYR A 113 5.70 17.22 3.91
N CYS A 114 5.52 17.77 2.71
CA CYS A 114 6.55 17.83 1.67
C CYS A 114 7.82 18.54 2.17
N SER A 115 7.66 19.69 2.82
CA SER A 115 8.78 20.44 3.41
C SER A 115 9.46 19.66 4.54
N LEU A 116 8.67 19.04 5.44
CA LEU A 116 9.16 18.23 6.56
C LEU A 116 9.97 17.00 6.10
N ALA A 117 9.53 16.32 5.02
CA ALA A 117 10.25 15.20 4.42
C ALA A 117 11.64 15.62 3.92
N ARG A 118 11.68 16.74 3.17
CA ARG A 118 12.92 17.34 2.64
C ARG A 118 13.87 17.80 3.74
N GLU A 119 13.36 18.56 4.71
CA GLU A 119 14.13 19.08 5.84
C GLU A 119 14.70 17.97 6.74
N SER A 120 14.01 16.83 6.82
CA SER A 120 14.44 15.67 7.61
C SER A 120 15.19 14.61 6.78
N SER A 121 15.30 14.81 5.46
CA SER A 121 15.96 13.89 4.51
C SER A 121 15.49 12.42 4.64
N ILE A 122 14.17 12.22 4.72
CA ILE A 122 13.52 10.93 4.93
C ILE A 122 12.24 10.81 4.10
N TRP A 123 11.94 9.61 3.58
CA TRP A 123 10.68 9.36 2.90
C TRP A 123 9.51 9.30 3.90
N LEU A 124 8.37 9.85 3.52
CA LEU A 124 7.15 9.81 4.32
C LEU A 124 6.07 8.99 3.63
N SER A 125 5.45 8.08 4.38
CA SER A 125 4.21 7.41 4.04
C SER A 125 3.09 8.03 4.87
N LEU A 126 2.36 8.98 4.30
CA LEU A 126 1.27 9.70 4.94
C LEU A 126 -0.03 8.89 4.83
N GLY A 127 -0.36 8.13 5.86
CA GLY A 127 -1.22 6.96 5.77
C GLY A 127 -2.73 7.13 5.58
N GLY A 128 -3.21 8.32 5.28
CA GLY A 128 -4.65 8.62 5.18
C GLY A 128 -4.92 10.10 5.36
N PHE A 129 -4.50 10.87 4.36
CA PHE A 129 -4.73 12.30 4.24
C PHE A 129 -6.16 12.59 3.81
N GLN A 130 -6.69 13.75 4.19
CA GLN A 130 -8.00 14.23 3.77
C GLN A 130 -7.84 14.98 2.44
N GLU A 131 -7.70 14.25 1.35
CA GLU A 131 -7.67 14.85 0.01
C GLU A 131 -9.08 15.33 -0.36
N LYS A 132 -9.21 16.51 -1.00
CA LYS A 132 -10.50 16.95 -1.52
C LYS A 132 -11.09 15.94 -2.53
N GLY A 133 -12.35 15.55 -2.32
CA GLY A 133 -13.04 14.57 -3.16
C GLY A 133 -13.71 15.16 -4.41
N PRO A 134 -14.66 14.43 -5.03
CA PRO A 134 -15.31 14.85 -6.26
C PRO A 134 -16.30 16.01 -6.10
N ASP A 135 -16.76 16.27 -4.88
CA ASP A 135 -17.70 17.33 -4.52
C ASP A 135 -17.32 17.95 -3.15
N ASP A 136 -18.19 18.81 -2.59
CA ASP A 136 -17.98 19.45 -1.29
C ASP A 136 -18.57 18.66 -0.10
N GLU A 137 -19.17 17.48 -0.34
CA GLU A 137 -19.70 16.58 0.69
C GLU A 137 -18.77 15.39 0.99
N HIS A 138 -17.91 15.02 0.04
CA HIS A 138 -17.01 13.87 0.11
C HIS A 138 -15.51 14.26 0.04
N LEU A 139 -14.69 13.57 0.84
CA LEU A 139 -13.22 13.58 0.73
C LEU A 139 -12.70 12.26 0.14
N CYS A 140 -11.42 12.19 -0.21
CA CYS A 140 -10.72 10.93 -0.49
C CYS A 140 -9.76 10.60 0.66
N ASN A 141 -9.89 9.42 1.28
CA ASN A 141 -8.97 8.94 2.32
C ASN A 141 -7.69 8.42 1.64
N THR A 142 -6.64 9.25 1.62
CA THR A 142 -5.57 9.13 0.62
C THR A 142 -4.21 8.89 1.26
N HIS A 143 -3.63 7.72 1.00
CA HIS A 143 -2.27 7.37 1.36
C HIS A 143 -1.30 8.02 0.37
N VAL A 144 -0.45 8.94 0.84
CA VAL A 144 0.52 9.67 0.01
C VAL A 144 1.94 9.22 0.34
N VAL A 145 2.75 8.94 -0.69
CA VAL A 145 4.19 8.66 -0.54
C VAL A 145 4.99 9.87 -1.01
N ILE A 146 5.86 10.40 -0.15
CA ILE A 146 6.72 11.56 -0.40
C ILE A 146 8.19 11.11 -0.29
N ASP A 147 9.05 11.55 -1.22
CA ASP A 147 10.49 11.30 -1.15
C ASP A 147 11.24 12.27 -0.21
N ASP A 148 12.51 11.95 0.05
CA ASP A 148 13.45 12.74 0.84
C ASP A 148 13.85 14.09 0.21
N ALA A 149 13.39 14.39 -1.01
CA ALA A 149 13.46 15.72 -1.62
C ALA A 149 12.15 16.50 -1.50
N GLY A 150 11.09 15.91 -0.93
CA GLY A 150 9.78 16.51 -0.72
C GLY A 150 8.80 16.37 -1.89
N ASN A 151 9.07 15.49 -2.87
CA ASN A 151 8.18 15.26 -4.00
C ASN A 151 7.20 14.11 -3.71
N ILE A 152 5.93 14.29 -4.07
CA ILE A 152 4.95 13.20 -4.08
C ILE A 152 5.34 12.18 -5.16
N ARG A 153 5.59 10.94 -4.75
CA ARG A 153 5.96 9.81 -5.62
C ARG A 153 4.77 9.02 -6.12
N SER A 154 3.76 8.88 -5.27
CA SER A 154 2.57 8.08 -5.54
C SER A 154 1.47 8.41 -4.54
N THR A 155 0.23 8.10 -4.92
CA THR A 155 -0.96 8.22 -4.08
C THR A 155 -1.83 6.99 -4.24
N TYR A 156 -2.48 6.59 -3.16
CA TYR A 156 -3.48 5.52 -3.14
C TYR A 156 -4.71 6.01 -2.38
N ARG A 157 -5.87 5.99 -3.03
CA ARG A 157 -7.15 6.28 -2.38
C ARG A 157 -7.73 4.98 -1.86
N LYS A 158 -8.11 4.96 -0.59
CA LYS A 158 -8.66 3.77 0.09
C LYS A 158 -9.81 3.16 -0.71
N ILE A 159 -9.67 1.89 -1.10
CA ILE A 159 -10.68 1.17 -1.89
C ILE A 159 -11.83 0.70 -0.99
N HIS A 160 -11.52 0.08 0.15
CA HIS A 160 -12.55 -0.51 1.01
C HIS A 160 -12.91 0.45 2.16
N LEU A 161 -14.06 1.10 2.04
CA LEU A 161 -14.58 2.02 3.07
C LEU A 161 -15.24 1.25 4.23
N PHE A 162 -15.10 1.78 5.45
CA PHE A 162 -15.58 1.16 6.68
C PHE A 162 -17.08 1.40 6.93
N ASP A 163 -17.91 0.73 6.12
CA ASP A 163 -19.35 0.70 6.26
C ASP A 163 -19.78 -0.55 7.05
N VAL A 164 -19.83 -0.43 8.38
CA VAL A 164 -20.10 -1.56 9.30
C VAL A 164 -21.17 -1.21 10.31
N ASN A 165 -22.26 -1.98 10.29
CA ASN A 165 -23.26 -2.01 11.34
C ASN A 165 -22.89 -3.09 12.37
N ILE A 166 -22.43 -2.68 13.55
CA ILE A 166 -22.15 -3.60 14.67
C ILE A 166 -23.45 -3.77 15.48
N PRO A 167 -24.06 -4.97 15.56
CA PRO A 167 -25.28 -5.17 16.34
C PRO A 167 -25.07 -4.80 17.81
N GLY A 168 -25.92 -3.90 18.33
CA GLY A 168 -25.78 -3.36 19.70
C GLY A 168 -24.62 -2.38 19.90
N GLY A 169 -23.89 -2.02 18.84
CA GLY A 169 -22.77 -1.08 18.86
C GLY A 169 -23.01 0.17 18.00
N ARG A 170 -21.91 0.86 17.66
CA ARG A 170 -21.93 2.00 16.74
C ARG A 170 -22.03 1.53 15.29
N VAL A 171 -22.88 2.19 14.50
CA VAL A 171 -22.86 2.09 13.04
C VAL A 171 -21.79 3.03 12.51
N TYR A 172 -20.90 2.51 11.68
CA TYR A 172 -19.92 3.27 10.91
C TYR A 172 -20.36 3.29 9.45
N LYS A 173 -20.26 4.46 8.82
CA LYS A 173 -20.57 4.65 7.40
C LYS A 173 -19.59 5.66 6.79
N GLU A 174 -18.34 5.23 6.59
CA GLU A 174 -17.29 6.05 5.98
C GLU A 174 -17.70 6.56 4.59
N SER A 175 -18.48 5.78 3.83
CA SER A 175 -19.03 6.18 2.52
C SER A 175 -19.95 7.41 2.54
N SER A 176 -20.44 7.84 3.72
CA SER A 176 -21.32 9.01 3.81
C SER A 176 -20.59 10.37 3.74
N PHE A 177 -19.27 10.35 3.69
CA PHE A 177 -18.41 11.54 3.58
C PHE A 177 -17.05 11.24 2.92
N THR A 178 -16.87 10.04 2.35
CA THR A 178 -15.63 9.60 1.71
C THR A 178 -15.93 8.86 0.40
N GLU A 179 -15.25 9.25 -0.67
CA GLU A 179 -15.29 8.56 -1.97
C GLU A 179 -14.21 7.47 -2.03
N ALA A 180 -14.55 6.32 -2.63
CA ALA A 180 -13.66 5.17 -2.71
C ALA A 180 -12.63 5.30 -3.86
N GLY A 181 -11.41 4.80 -3.62
CA GLY A 181 -10.46 4.51 -4.68
C GLY A 181 -10.81 3.25 -5.46
N LYS A 182 -10.06 3.00 -6.55
CA LYS A 182 -10.21 1.81 -7.40
C LYS A 182 -8.89 1.20 -7.88
N ASP A 183 -7.78 1.88 -7.66
CA ASP A 183 -6.50 1.59 -8.29
C ASP A 183 -5.58 0.84 -7.32
N VAL A 184 -5.00 -0.27 -7.75
CA VAL A 184 -3.98 -1.01 -6.97
C VAL A 184 -2.63 -0.35 -7.20
N VAL A 185 -1.99 0.13 -6.14
CA VAL A 185 -0.81 1.00 -6.24
C VAL A 185 0.42 0.37 -5.59
N ALA A 186 1.49 0.29 -6.38
CA ALA A 186 2.82 -0.05 -5.90
C ALA A 186 3.87 0.94 -6.45
N VAL A 187 4.87 1.28 -5.64
CA VAL A 187 5.90 2.28 -5.97
C VAL A 187 7.26 1.88 -5.40
N ASP A 188 8.33 2.14 -6.14
CA ASP A 188 9.70 1.86 -5.70
C ASP A 188 10.18 2.89 -4.67
N SER A 189 10.96 2.44 -3.68
CA SER A 189 11.47 3.26 -2.58
C SER A 189 12.83 2.75 -2.07
N PRO A 190 13.51 3.51 -1.19
CA PRO A 190 14.75 3.05 -0.54
C PRO A 190 14.60 1.78 0.30
N ILE A 191 13.38 1.41 0.71
CA ILE A 191 13.10 0.16 1.45
C ILE A 191 12.51 -0.94 0.55
N GLY A 192 12.69 -0.81 -0.77
CA GLY A 192 12.16 -1.74 -1.77
C GLY A 192 10.80 -1.31 -2.33
N ARG A 193 10.15 -2.22 -3.04
CA ARG A 193 8.86 -1.96 -3.70
C ARG A 193 7.71 -1.99 -2.70
N LEU A 194 7.10 -0.82 -2.48
CA LEU A 194 6.00 -0.58 -1.56
C LEU A 194 4.68 -1.00 -2.22
N GLY A 195 3.82 -1.73 -1.49
CA GLY A 195 2.39 -1.83 -1.78
C GLY A 195 1.59 -0.97 -0.82
N LEU A 196 0.68 -0.14 -1.34
CA LEU A 196 -0.08 0.84 -0.55
C LEU A 196 -1.49 0.33 -0.24
N THR A 197 -1.91 0.46 1.02
CA THR A 197 -3.26 0.11 1.52
C THR A 197 -3.63 1.02 2.70
N VAL A 198 -4.90 1.11 3.07
CA VAL A 198 -5.36 1.85 4.26
C VAL A 198 -6.36 1.03 5.07
N CYS A 199 -6.00 0.75 6.33
CA CYS A 199 -6.89 0.30 7.39
C CYS A 199 -7.82 -0.88 7.02
N TYR A 200 -9.08 -0.61 6.65
CA TYR A 200 -10.10 -1.62 6.40
C TYR A 200 -9.77 -2.53 5.21
N ASP A 201 -8.94 -2.04 4.27
CA ASP A 201 -8.31 -2.84 3.21
C ASP A 201 -7.67 -4.13 3.75
N LEU A 202 -7.13 -4.10 4.98
CA LEU A 202 -6.51 -5.26 5.65
C LEU A 202 -7.41 -6.51 5.68
N ARG A 203 -8.73 -6.36 5.62
CA ARG A 203 -9.68 -7.49 5.62
C ARG A 203 -9.78 -8.22 4.28
N PHE A 204 -9.34 -7.61 3.19
CA PHE A 204 -9.53 -8.10 1.82
C PHE A 204 -8.20 -8.66 1.30
N PRO A 205 -7.92 -9.97 1.46
CA PRO A 205 -6.66 -10.57 1.04
C PRO A 205 -6.36 -10.32 -0.44
N GLU A 206 -7.39 -10.26 -1.29
CA GLU A 206 -7.30 -10.08 -2.74
C GLU A 206 -6.41 -8.90 -3.12
N LEU A 207 -6.54 -7.76 -2.45
CA LEU A 207 -5.72 -6.56 -2.69
C LEU A 207 -4.23 -6.83 -2.43
N TYR A 208 -3.90 -7.47 -1.31
CA TYR A 208 -2.53 -7.86 -0.97
C TYR A 208 -1.96 -8.92 -1.92
N GLN A 209 -2.81 -9.83 -2.41
CA GLN A 209 -2.45 -10.79 -3.44
C GLN A 209 -2.14 -10.09 -4.78
N GLN A 210 -2.89 -9.05 -5.18
CA GLN A 210 -2.55 -8.24 -6.35
C GLN A 210 -1.21 -7.51 -6.14
N LEU A 211 -1.04 -6.80 -5.02
CA LEU A 211 0.18 -6.07 -4.69
C LEU A 211 1.44 -6.95 -4.77
N ARG A 212 1.40 -8.17 -4.20
CA ARG A 212 2.53 -9.11 -4.26
C ARG A 212 2.72 -9.75 -5.63
N PHE A 213 1.66 -10.29 -6.24
CA PHE A 213 1.80 -11.23 -7.36
C PHE A 213 1.57 -10.62 -8.75
N GLN A 214 1.08 -9.38 -8.83
CA GLN A 214 0.99 -8.60 -10.09
C GLN A 214 1.83 -7.32 -10.07
N HIS A 215 2.19 -6.82 -8.87
CA HIS A 215 2.95 -5.57 -8.72
C HIS A 215 4.26 -5.74 -7.93
N ASP A 216 4.71 -6.97 -7.70
CA ASP A 216 6.01 -7.34 -7.11
C ASP A 216 6.36 -6.65 -5.78
N ALA A 217 5.35 -6.35 -4.94
CA ALA A 217 5.59 -5.77 -3.63
C ALA A 217 6.57 -6.61 -2.78
N GLN A 218 7.40 -5.90 -2.02
CA GLN A 218 8.34 -6.42 -1.04
C GLN A 218 7.98 -5.98 0.38
N VAL A 219 7.42 -4.76 0.50
CA VAL A 219 6.94 -4.18 1.75
C VAL A 219 5.49 -3.74 1.55
N LEU A 220 4.61 -4.14 2.45
CA LEU A 220 3.21 -3.73 2.50
C LEU A 220 3.05 -2.67 3.59
N LEU A 221 2.59 -1.49 3.19
CA LEU A 221 2.29 -0.41 4.13
C LEU A 221 0.81 -0.51 4.52
N VAL A 222 0.52 -0.61 5.82
CA VAL A 222 -0.85 -0.76 6.37
C VAL A 222 -1.16 0.31 7.42
N PRO A 223 -1.06 1.61 7.08
CA PRO A 223 -1.50 2.70 7.94
C PRO A 223 -2.97 2.56 8.33
N SER A 224 -3.27 2.76 9.61
CA SER A 224 -4.55 2.33 10.19
C SER A 224 -5.07 3.19 11.34
N ALA A 225 -6.36 3.07 11.62
CA ALA A 225 -7.01 3.56 12.83
C ALA A 225 -8.06 2.55 13.33
N PHE A 226 -7.62 1.31 13.58
CA PHE A 226 -8.49 0.20 13.99
C PHE A 226 -9.24 0.52 15.29
N THR A 227 -10.54 0.24 15.34
CA THR A 227 -11.32 0.41 16.57
C THR A 227 -10.86 -0.60 17.63
N LYS A 228 -10.79 -0.20 18.90
CA LYS A 228 -10.31 -1.04 20.02
C LYS A 228 -10.80 -2.49 20.01
N VAL A 229 -12.12 -2.70 19.89
CA VAL A 229 -12.73 -4.05 19.89
C VAL A 229 -12.25 -4.88 18.69
N THR A 230 -12.25 -4.28 17.49
CA THR A 230 -11.84 -5.02 16.29
C THR A 230 -10.33 -5.22 16.20
N GLY A 231 -9.53 -4.32 16.77
CA GLY A 231 -8.09 -4.43 16.89
C GLY A 231 -7.68 -5.55 17.82
N GLN A 232 -8.25 -5.59 19.04
CA GLN A 232 -8.00 -6.65 20.03
C GLN A 232 -8.26 -8.06 19.48
N ALA A 233 -9.26 -8.21 18.61
CA ALA A 233 -9.63 -9.51 18.04
C ALA A 233 -8.86 -9.87 16.75
N HIS A 234 -8.41 -8.90 15.95
CA HIS A 234 -7.99 -9.16 14.56
C HIS A 234 -6.66 -8.53 14.12
N TRP A 235 -6.15 -7.50 14.80
CA TRP A 235 -5.07 -6.65 14.27
C TRP A 235 -3.81 -7.44 13.90
N GLU A 236 -3.13 -8.02 14.89
CA GLU A 236 -1.92 -8.81 14.66
C GLU A 236 -2.19 -10.03 13.77
N ILE A 237 -3.34 -10.71 13.95
CA ILE A 237 -3.70 -11.92 13.19
C ILE A 237 -3.77 -11.62 11.69
N LEU A 238 -4.47 -10.56 11.29
CA LEU A 238 -4.60 -10.18 9.88
C LEU A 238 -3.27 -9.69 9.31
N LEU A 239 -2.51 -8.86 10.04
CA LEU A 239 -1.21 -8.38 9.57
C LEU A 239 -0.20 -9.52 9.36
N ARG A 240 -0.13 -10.47 10.30
CA ARG A 240 0.71 -11.67 10.16
C ARG A 240 0.24 -12.55 9.00
N ALA A 241 -1.07 -12.70 8.79
CA ALA A 241 -1.60 -13.41 7.64
C ALA A 241 -1.16 -12.76 6.32
N ARG A 242 -1.23 -11.42 6.20
CA ARG A 242 -0.70 -10.71 5.01
C ARG A 242 0.79 -10.94 4.83
N ALA A 243 1.59 -10.79 5.87
CA ALA A 243 3.04 -10.99 5.80
C ALA A 243 3.40 -12.41 5.28
N ILE A 244 2.74 -13.44 5.83
CA ILE A 244 2.98 -14.85 5.48
C ILE A 244 2.46 -15.18 4.07
N GLU A 245 1.20 -14.87 3.75
CA GLU A 245 0.60 -15.28 2.46
C GLU A 245 1.17 -14.52 1.27
N THR A 246 1.71 -13.31 1.51
CA THR A 246 2.39 -12.51 0.49
C THR A 246 3.90 -12.57 0.55
N GLN A 247 4.53 -13.16 1.58
CA GLN A 247 5.99 -13.17 1.74
C GLN A 247 6.60 -11.78 1.51
N CYS A 248 6.03 -10.80 2.22
CA CYS A 248 6.42 -9.41 2.24
C CYS A 248 6.62 -8.99 3.68
N TYR A 249 7.46 -7.99 3.91
CA TYR A 249 7.39 -7.25 5.16
C TYR A 249 6.04 -6.52 5.25
N VAL A 250 5.51 -6.36 6.46
CA VAL A 250 4.34 -5.53 6.75
C VAL A 250 4.75 -4.45 7.73
N VAL A 251 4.49 -3.19 7.39
CA VAL A 251 4.78 -2.00 8.21
C VAL A 251 3.46 -1.31 8.51
N ALA A 252 2.95 -1.49 9.72
CA ALA A 252 1.63 -1.04 10.13
C ALA A 252 1.73 0.05 11.21
N ALA A 253 1.59 1.30 10.78
CA ALA A 253 1.46 2.47 11.64
C ALA A 253 -0.01 2.67 12.04
N THR A 254 -0.31 2.98 13.29
CA THR A 254 -1.72 3.10 13.73
C THR A 254 -1.99 4.23 14.71
N GLN A 255 -3.20 4.78 14.64
CA GLN A 255 -3.79 5.58 15.70
C GLN A 255 -3.89 4.75 16.99
N ALA A 256 -3.72 5.40 18.14
CA ALA A 256 -3.86 4.82 19.47
C ALA A 256 -4.76 5.67 20.37
N GLY A 257 -5.25 5.08 21.46
CA GLY A 257 -5.94 5.79 22.54
C GLY A 257 -7.24 6.48 22.12
N MET A 258 -7.65 7.49 22.89
CA MET A 258 -8.91 8.21 22.69
C MET A 258 -8.70 9.42 21.77
N ASN A 259 -9.17 9.36 20.52
CA ASN A 259 -9.09 10.46 19.57
C ASN A 259 -10.15 11.55 19.86
N ASN A 260 -11.32 11.13 20.35
CA ASN A 260 -12.42 11.98 20.84
C ASN A 260 -13.38 11.12 21.69
N ASP A 261 -14.36 11.74 22.37
CA ASP A 261 -15.35 11.09 23.25
C ASP A 261 -16.06 9.83 22.69
N LYS A 262 -16.03 9.62 21.37
CA LYS A 262 -16.75 8.55 20.64
C LYS A 262 -15.84 7.67 19.78
N ARG A 263 -14.51 7.87 19.81
CA ARG A 263 -13.55 7.14 18.98
C ARG A 263 -12.28 6.78 19.77
N GLU A 264 -12.16 5.50 20.11
CA GLU A 264 -10.97 4.90 20.69
C GLU A 264 -10.29 3.95 19.68
N SER A 265 -9.04 4.26 19.34
CA SER A 265 -8.21 3.48 18.43
C SER A 265 -7.35 2.46 19.20
N TYR A 266 -7.11 1.29 18.59
CA TYR A 266 -6.46 0.17 19.27
C TYR A 266 -4.98 0.42 19.59
N GLY A 267 -4.28 1.29 18.86
CA GLY A 267 -2.82 1.34 18.89
C GLY A 267 -2.22 0.03 18.38
N ASP A 268 -1.03 -0.31 18.86
CA ASP A 268 -0.23 -1.48 18.47
C ASP A 268 0.51 -1.37 17.12
N SER A 269 1.23 -0.26 16.89
CA SER A 269 2.08 -0.11 15.69
C SER A 269 3.19 -1.17 15.66
N ILE A 270 3.27 -1.87 14.53
CA ILE A 270 3.97 -3.15 14.43
C ILE A 270 4.60 -3.35 13.05
N ILE A 271 5.77 -3.98 13.03
CA ILE A 271 6.51 -4.36 11.83
C ILE A 271 6.76 -5.87 11.86
N ILE A 272 6.46 -6.54 10.74
CA ILE A 272 6.42 -7.99 10.63
C ILE A 272 7.24 -8.43 9.42
N ASP A 273 8.03 -9.49 9.57
CA ASP A 273 8.88 -10.04 8.51
C ASP A 273 8.10 -10.95 7.52
N PRO A 274 8.69 -11.34 6.37
CA PRO A 274 8.06 -12.22 5.38
C PRO A 274 7.70 -13.64 5.87
N TRP A 275 8.14 -14.02 7.07
CA TRP A 275 7.82 -15.29 7.73
C TRP A 275 6.71 -15.15 8.79
N GLY A 276 6.23 -13.92 9.03
CA GLY A 276 5.23 -13.61 10.04
C GLY A 276 5.81 -13.44 11.46
N THR A 277 7.11 -13.19 11.60
CA THR A 277 7.75 -12.81 12.88
C THR A 277 7.56 -11.31 13.12
N VAL A 278 7.17 -10.93 14.34
CA VAL A 278 7.15 -9.52 14.74
C VAL A 278 8.58 -9.06 15.01
N VAL A 279 9.06 -8.06 14.25
CA VAL A 279 10.45 -7.56 14.28
C VAL A 279 10.57 -6.11 14.75
N GLY A 280 9.45 -5.38 14.86
CA GLY A 280 9.38 -4.08 15.51
C GLY A 280 8.00 -3.87 16.13
N ARG A 281 7.96 -3.35 17.37
CA ARG A 281 6.72 -3.04 18.11
C ARG A 281 7.04 -2.01 19.20
N LEU A 282 6.10 -1.16 19.55
CA LEU A 282 6.23 -0.31 20.73
C LEU A 282 6.06 -1.13 22.02
N PRO A 283 6.75 -0.78 23.13
CA PRO A 283 6.65 -1.51 24.40
C PRO A 283 5.31 -1.26 25.11
N ASP A 284 4.70 -0.10 24.88
CA ASP A 284 3.33 0.22 25.29
C ASP A 284 2.44 0.33 24.05
N ARG A 285 1.30 -0.37 24.08
CA ARG A 285 0.31 -0.37 23.00
C ARG A 285 -0.32 1.01 22.77
N LEU A 286 -0.34 1.88 23.78
CA LEU A 286 -1.03 3.18 23.73
C LEU A 286 -0.10 4.40 23.65
N SER A 287 1.22 4.23 23.71
CA SER A 287 2.15 5.36 23.71
C SER A 287 2.32 6.00 22.33
N THR A 288 2.52 7.32 22.29
CA THR A 288 3.03 7.99 21.08
C THR A 288 4.52 7.67 20.93
N GLY A 289 4.95 7.29 19.72
CA GLY A 289 6.35 6.93 19.43
C GLY A 289 6.50 6.19 18.10
N ILE A 290 7.68 5.64 17.83
CA ILE A 290 7.95 4.84 16.63
C ILE A 290 8.39 3.40 16.97
N ALA A 291 7.84 2.42 16.25
CA ALA A 291 8.43 1.09 16.13
C ALA A 291 9.47 1.11 14.98
N ILE A 292 10.63 0.47 15.17
CA ILE A 292 11.73 0.45 14.20
C ILE A 292 12.08 -1.01 13.88
N ALA A 293 12.42 -1.30 12.62
CA ALA A 293 13.01 -2.56 12.21
C ALA A 293 13.94 -2.39 11.00
N GLU A 294 14.77 -3.40 10.74
CA GLU A 294 15.57 -3.55 9.52
C GLU A 294 14.81 -4.38 8.48
N ILE A 295 14.71 -3.86 7.25
CA ILE A 295 14.24 -4.61 6.07
C ILE A 295 15.44 -5.30 5.44
N ASP A 296 15.49 -6.63 5.48
CA ASP A 296 16.52 -7.44 4.82
C ASP A 296 15.95 -8.09 3.56
N PHE A 297 16.41 -7.64 2.39
CA PHE A 297 15.98 -8.21 1.11
C PHE A 297 16.40 -9.67 0.94
N SER A 298 17.52 -10.09 1.54
CA SER A 298 17.98 -11.48 1.47
C SER A 298 17.05 -12.43 2.23
N LEU A 299 16.37 -11.96 3.28
CA LEU A 299 15.31 -12.72 3.96
C LEU A 299 14.09 -12.93 3.06
N ILE A 300 13.68 -11.90 2.29
CA ILE A 300 12.58 -12.00 1.32
C ILE A 300 12.90 -13.11 0.29
N ASP A 301 14.08 -13.07 -0.30
CA ASP A 301 14.52 -14.05 -1.29
C ASP A 301 14.64 -15.46 -0.69
N SER A 302 15.22 -15.58 0.52
CA SER A 302 15.36 -16.83 1.28
C SER A 302 14.00 -17.49 1.58
N VAL A 303 13.02 -16.71 2.02
CA VAL A 303 11.65 -17.18 2.28
C VAL A 303 10.95 -17.60 0.98
N ARG A 304 11.05 -16.78 -0.08
CA ARG A 304 10.45 -17.07 -1.39
C ARG A 304 11.06 -18.31 -2.06
N ALA A 305 12.35 -18.55 -1.88
CA ALA A 305 13.03 -19.75 -2.39
C ALA A 305 12.67 -21.02 -1.60
N LYS A 306 12.62 -20.96 -0.26
CA LYS A 306 12.27 -22.10 0.60
C LYS A 306 10.79 -22.48 0.53
N MET A 307 9.91 -21.51 0.27
CA MET A 307 8.46 -21.69 0.22
C MET A 307 7.91 -21.04 -1.07
N PRO A 308 8.08 -21.67 -2.25
CA PRO A 308 7.84 -21.04 -3.55
C PRO A 308 6.35 -20.97 -3.95
N ILE A 309 5.50 -20.42 -3.09
CA ILE A 309 4.03 -20.35 -3.30
C ILE A 309 3.65 -19.66 -4.61
N ALA A 310 4.47 -18.71 -5.09
CA ALA A 310 4.27 -18.02 -6.36
C ALA A 310 4.14 -18.99 -7.55
N MET A 311 4.96 -20.05 -7.58
CA MET A 311 4.94 -21.08 -8.62
C MET A 311 3.77 -22.07 -8.48
N GLN A 312 3.10 -22.07 -7.33
CA GLN A 312 2.06 -23.02 -6.95
C GLN A 312 0.64 -22.42 -7.02
N ARG A 313 0.54 -21.09 -7.18
CA ARG A 313 -0.75 -20.39 -7.34
C ARG A 313 -1.56 -20.96 -8.50
N LYS A 314 -2.88 -20.91 -8.35
CA LYS A 314 -3.84 -21.21 -9.41
C LYS A 314 -4.61 -19.94 -9.76
N PRO A 315 -4.88 -19.66 -11.05
CA PRO A 315 -5.74 -18.56 -11.44
C PRO A 315 -7.19 -18.82 -10.97
N ILE A 316 -8.02 -17.79 -10.92
CA ILE A 316 -9.35 -17.87 -10.30
C ILE A 316 -10.29 -18.86 -11.02
N ASP A 317 -10.13 -18.99 -12.34
CA ASP A 317 -10.87 -19.88 -13.25
C ASP A 317 -10.44 -21.37 -13.18
N PHE A 318 -9.34 -21.68 -12.49
CA PHE A 318 -8.95 -23.06 -12.21
C PHE A 318 -9.94 -23.76 -11.27
N TRP A 319 -10.51 -23.01 -10.33
CA TRP A 319 -11.41 -23.55 -9.31
C TRP A 319 -12.81 -23.71 -9.88
N LYS A 320 -13.30 -24.95 -9.91
CA LYS A 320 -14.66 -25.28 -10.35
C LYS A 320 -15.55 -25.53 -9.12
N PRO A 321 -16.81 -25.06 -9.12
CA PRO A 321 -17.76 -25.51 -8.10
C PRO A 321 -17.91 -27.02 -8.20
N ALA A 322 -17.82 -27.71 -7.07
CA ALA A 322 -18.21 -29.11 -7.00
C ALA A 322 -19.71 -29.20 -7.29
N SER A 323 -20.12 -30.12 -8.17
CA SER A 323 -21.53 -30.48 -8.31
C SER A 323 -21.97 -31.15 -7.01
N LEU A 324 -22.96 -30.53 -6.33
CA LEU A 324 -23.66 -31.08 -5.18
C LEU A 324 -24.75 -32.06 -5.63
#